data_AF-A0A8S3TL41-F1
#
_entry.id   AF-A0A8S3TL41-F1
#
_cell.length_a   1.000
_cell.length_b   1.000
_cell.length_c   1.000
_cell.angle_alpha   90.00
_cell.angle_beta   90.00
_cell.angle_gamma   90.00
#
_symmetry.space_group_name_H-M   'P 1'
#
loop_
_entity.id
_entity.type
_entity.pdbx_description
1 polymer ?
#
loop_
_entity_poly.entity_id
_entity_poly.type
_entity_poly.pdbx_seq_one_letter_code
_entity_poly.pdbx_strand_id
1 'polypeptide(L)'
;MFPVKLADIPKFEKQNEISINVFGFNKGEVFPIHISKHRFEQHVNLLMISDNKKSHFCWIKNLNRLLGDQKSSEHKHFYCPYCLHGFTKERILNNHLPNCQTYGPQKIELPTEDNKWLHYKDIRKQLKVPYIIYADFECLQEPIVDSNKCDQKTKKTTKHIPCGFAYKVVGLTPEMSNEPVVYRGANAADKFVECMVNEQEEIEQRFKHCEPMIMTGSDWQSFKKATLSHM
;
A
#
# COMPACT_ATOMS: atom_id res chain seq x y z
N MET A 1 4.96 -17.96 41.21
CA MET A 1 4.36 -17.06 40.21
C MET A 1 4.90 -17.46 38.85
N PHE A 2 4.06 -18.01 37.96
CA PHE A 2 4.49 -18.34 36.61
C PHE A 2 4.36 -17.08 35.73
N PRO A 3 5.31 -16.81 34.82
CA PRO A 3 5.18 -15.70 33.89
C PRO A 3 3.92 -15.86 33.05
N VAL A 4 3.21 -14.76 32.80
CA VAL A 4 2.02 -14.69 31.94
C VAL A 4 2.38 -15.30 30.58
N LYS A 5 1.56 -16.20 30.03
CA LYS A 5 1.84 -16.77 28.71
C LYS A 5 1.56 -15.71 27.64
N LEU A 6 2.26 -15.81 26.50
CA LEU A 6 2.07 -14.88 25.37
C LEU A 6 0.59 -14.78 24.94
N ALA A 7 -0.13 -15.91 24.95
CA ALA A 7 -1.56 -15.97 24.60
C ALA A 7 -2.48 -15.24 25.61
N ASP A 8 -2.03 -15.06 26.85
CA ASP A 8 -2.80 -14.42 27.92
C ASP A 8 -2.53 -12.90 28.00
N ILE A 9 -1.54 -12.38 27.25
CA ILE A 9 -1.19 -10.96 27.24
C ILE A 9 -2.39 -10.07 26.88
N PRO A 10 -3.17 -10.33 25.81
CA PRO A 10 -4.32 -9.49 25.50
C PRO A 10 -5.35 -9.38 26.64
N LYS A 11 -5.47 -10.43 27.46
CA LYS A 11 -6.33 -10.41 28.65
C LYS A 11 -5.72 -9.56 29.75
N PHE A 12 -4.41 -9.70 29.99
CA PHE A 12 -3.67 -8.90 30.96
C PHE A 12 -3.73 -7.39 30.63
N GLU A 13 -3.54 -7.02 29.37
CA GLU A 13 -3.63 -5.63 28.90
C GLU A 13 -4.96 -4.98 29.28
N LYS A 14 -6.07 -5.68 29.00
CA LYS A 14 -7.43 -5.20 29.29
C LYS A 14 -7.72 -5.11 30.79
N GLN A 15 -7.22 -6.05 31.59
CA GLN A 15 -7.47 -6.07 33.03
C GLN A 15 -6.72 -4.99 33.80
N ASN A 16 -5.58 -4.55 33.27
CA ASN A 16 -4.70 -3.59 33.96
C ASN A 16 -4.64 -2.24 33.25
N GLU A 17 -5.28 -2.09 32.10
CA GLU A 17 -5.22 -0.88 31.26
C GLU A 17 -3.76 -0.51 30.92
N ILE A 18 -3.00 -1.49 30.43
CA ILE A 18 -1.61 -1.32 30.00
C ILE A 18 -1.46 -1.90 28.59
N SER A 19 -0.77 -1.18 27.71
CA SER A 19 -0.46 -1.64 26.36
C SER A 19 0.92 -2.34 26.36
N ILE A 20 0.98 -3.60 25.97
CA ILE A 20 2.21 -4.41 25.99
C ILE A 20 2.62 -4.80 24.57
N ASN A 21 3.84 -4.44 24.20
CA ASN A 21 4.49 -4.99 23.02
C ASN A 21 5.51 -6.04 23.44
N VAL A 22 5.54 -7.18 22.75
CA VAL A 22 6.54 -8.24 22.92
C VAL A 22 7.32 -8.37 21.63
N PHE A 23 8.64 -8.29 21.76
CA PHE A 23 9.60 -8.49 20.68
C PHE A 23 10.39 -9.77 20.93
N GLY A 24 10.79 -10.45 19.87
CA GLY A 24 11.73 -11.56 19.88
C GLY A 24 13.12 -11.09 19.47
N PHE A 25 14.12 -11.90 19.80
CA PHE A 25 15.49 -11.71 19.33
C PHE A 25 16.01 -13.02 18.77
N ASN A 26 16.48 -13.01 17.51
CA ASN A 26 17.07 -14.17 16.87
C ASN A 26 18.21 -13.74 15.95
N LYS A 27 19.37 -14.40 16.07
CA LYS A 27 20.57 -14.18 15.24
C LYS A 27 20.98 -12.69 15.07
N GLY A 28 20.84 -11.88 16.12
CA GLY A 28 21.20 -10.46 16.07
C GLY A 28 20.06 -9.53 15.67
N GLU A 29 18.90 -10.05 15.28
CA GLU A 29 17.76 -9.26 14.83
C GLU A 29 16.61 -9.28 15.84
N VAL A 30 16.01 -8.10 16.05
CA VAL A 30 14.78 -7.93 16.82
C VAL A 30 13.58 -7.98 15.88
N PHE A 31 12.52 -8.68 16.25
CA PHE A 31 11.28 -8.75 15.47
C PHE A 31 10.04 -8.71 16.38
N PRO A 32 8.90 -8.16 15.92
CA PRO A 32 7.68 -8.13 16.71
C PRO A 32 7.07 -9.54 16.84
N ILE A 33 6.68 -9.92 18.06
CA ILE A 33 5.93 -11.17 18.35
C ILE A 33 4.47 -10.85 18.67
N HIS A 34 4.26 -9.83 19.50
CA HIS A 34 2.94 -9.34 19.87
C HIS A 34 3.01 -7.83 19.93
N ILE A 35 2.11 -7.13 19.24
CA ILE A 35 2.00 -5.68 19.32
C ILE A 35 0.60 -5.35 19.79
N SER A 36 0.51 -4.53 20.83
CA SER A 36 -0.77 -4.14 21.41
C SER A 36 -1.62 -3.41 20.37
N LYS A 37 -2.90 -3.78 20.31
CA LYS A 37 -3.92 -3.04 19.55
C LYS A 37 -4.53 -1.89 20.36
N HIS A 38 -4.31 -1.90 21.68
CA HIS A 38 -4.88 -0.93 22.60
C HIS A 38 -3.96 0.28 22.80
N ARG A 39 -4.55 1.35 23.34
CA ARG A 39 -3.93 2.67 23.54
C ARG A 39 -4.21 3.14 24.95
N PHE A 40 -3.73 2.38 25.92
CA PHE A 40 -3.72 2.82 27.30
C PHE A 40 -2.55 3.78 27.54
N GLU A 41 -2.66 4.64 28.55
CA GLU A 41 -1.64 5.64 28.88
C GLU A 41 -0.25 5.00 29.10
N GLN A 42 -0.22 3.83 29.73
CA GLN A 42 1.01 3.10 29.97
C GLN A 42 1.33 2.13 28.83
N HIS A 43 2.51 2.32 28.23
CA HIS A 43 3.06 1.45 27.18
C HIS A 43 4.33 0.75 27.67
N VAL A 44 4.36 -0.58 27.59
CA VAL A 44 5.50 -1.40 28.00
C VAL A 44 6.00 -2.23 26.83
N ASN A 45 7.30 -2.14 26.54
CA ASN A 45 7.97 -2.97 25.55
C ASN A 45 8.73 -4.09 26.27
N LEU A 46 8.48 -5.34 25.92
CA LEU A 46 9.12 -6.53 26.47
C LEU A 46 9.92 -7.24 25.39
N LEU A 47 11.07 -7.80 25.77
CA LEU A 47 11.85 -8.71 24.96
C LEU A 47 11.62 -10.12 25.49
N MET A 48 11.19 -11.04 24.64
CA MET A 48 11.06 -12.45 24.97
C MET A 48 12.33 -13.18 24.54
N ILE A 49 13.05 -13.71 25.52
CA ILE A 49 14.22 -14.57 25.31
C ILE A 49 13.78 -16.00 25.58
N SER A 50 14.00 -16.89 24.63
CA SER A 50 13.69 -18.31 24.77
C SER A 50 14.96 -19.13 24.63
N ASP A 51 15.24 -19.96 25.63
CA ASP A 51 16.07 -21.15 25.48
C ASP A 51 15.10 -22.32 25.32
N ASN A 52 15.45 -23.40 24.60
CA ASN A 52 14.53 -24.45 24.12
C ASN A 52 13.62 -25.13 25.17
N LYS A 53 13.77 -24.79 26.46
CA LYS A 53 12.99 -25.30 27.60
C LYS A 53 12.22 -24.21 28.38
N LYS A 54 12.58 -22.92 28.28
CA LYS A 54 12.02 -21.82 29.09
C LYS A 54 12.06 -20.49 28.35
N SER A 55 10.99 -19.71 28.48
CA SER A 55 10.91 -18.32 28.00
C SER A 55 10.86 -17.34 29.17
N HIS A 56 11.56 -16.22 29.00
CA HIS A 56 11.63 -15.14 29.98
C HIS A 56 11.35 -13.80 29.29
N PHE A 57 10.61 -12.92 29.96
CA PHE A 57 10.44 -11.54 29.53
C PHE A 57 11.45 -10.62 30.20
N CYS A 58 12.06 -9.75 29.40
CA CYS A 58 12.93 -8.68 29.85
C CYS A 58 12.30 -7.34 29.46
N TRP A 59 12.35 -6.36 30.36
CA TRP A 59 11.81 -5.04 30.05
C TRP A 59 12.76 -4.25 29.15
N ILE A 60 12.26 -3.79 28.00
CA ILE A 60 12.96 -2.89 27.10
C ILE A 60 12.72 -1.46 27.57
N LYS A 61 13.67 -0.92 28.33
CA LYS A 61 13.61 0.46 28.83
C LYS A 61 13.72 1.50 27.73
N ASN A 62 14.42 1.18 26.64
CA ASN A 62 14.62 2.08 25.51
C ASN A 62 14.73 1.29 24.21
N LEU A 63 13.65 1.32 23.42
CA LEU A 63 13.59 0.61 22.14
C LEU A 63 14.61 1.15 21.14
N ASN A 64 14.83 2.47 21.13
CA ASN A 64 15.78 3.10 20.20
C ASN A 64 17.22 2.64 20.45
N ARG A 65 17.60 2.44 21.71
CA ARG A 65 18.92 1.92 22.08
C ARG A 65 19.07 0.43 21.74
N LEU A 66 17.99 -0.33 21.81
CA LEU A 66 18.01 -1.76 21.46
C LEU A 66 18.19 -1.98 19.96
N LEU A 67 17.51 -1.17 19.14
CA LEU A 67 17.54 -1.29 17.68
C LEU A 67 18.68 -0.49 17.03
N GLY A 68 19.27 0.45 17.76
CA GLY A 68 20.43 1.21 17.30
C GLY A 68 21.65 0.31 17.13
N ASP A 69 22.20 0.30 15.92
CA ASP A 69 23.47 -0.32 15.64
C ASP A 69 24.60 0.50 16.31
N GLN A 70 25.55 -0.18 16.97
CA GLN A 70 26.69 0.49 17.59
C GLN A 70 27.70 1.03 16.56
N LYS A 71 27.57 0.63 15.28
CA LYS A 71 28.57 0.91 14.25
C LYS A 71 28.20 1.97 13.21
N SER A 72 26.93 2.38 13.07
CA SER A 72 26.49 2.99 11.79
C SER A 72 25.87 4.39 11.80
N SER A 73 25.81 5.14 12.91
CA SER A 73 25.36 6.54 12.83
C SER A 73 25.83 7.46 13.95
N GLU A 74 26.35 8.64 13.60
CA GLU A 74 26.59 9.77 14.53
C GLU A 74 25.29 10.37 15.10
N HIS A 75 24.12 9.92 14.64
CA HIS A 75 22.82 10.53 14.95
C HIS A 75 21.86 9.59 15.67
N LYS A 76 21.10 10.14 16.61
CA LYS A 76 20.07 9.38 17.34
C LYS A 76 18.90 9.05 16.41
N HIS A 77 18.59 7.76 16.30
CA HIS A 77 17.40 7.29 15.59
C HIS A 77 16.21 7.07 16.55
N PHE A 78 15.00 7.23 16.02
CA PHE A 78 13.72 7.01 16.69
C PHE A 78 12.98 5.92 15.94
N TYR A 79 12.71 4.79 16.60
CA TYR A 79 12.20 3.60 15.95
C TYR A 79 10.71 3.43 16.17
N CYS A 80 10.01 3.05 15.11
CA CYS A 80 8.60 2.69 15.19
C CYS A 80 8.45 1.28 15.81
N PRO A 81 7.63 1.09 16.84
CA PRO A 81 7.41 -0.24 17.45
C PRO A 81 6.64 -1.21 16.55
N TYR A 82 6.00 -0.72 15.47
CA TYR A 82 5.22 -1.53 14.54
C TYR A 82 6.07 -2.08 13.39
N CYS A 83 6.79 -1.18 12.70
CA CYS A 83 7.57 -1.54 11.51
C CYS A 83 9.08 -1.70 11.76
N LEU A 84 9.53 -1.39 12.99
CA LEU A 84 10.94 -1.33 13.39
C LEU A 84 11.82 -0.40 12.53
N HIS A 85 11.21 0.51 11.76
CA HIS A 85 11.94 1.48 10.95
C HIS A 85 12.45 2.64 11.82
N GLY A 86 13.73 3.01 11.62
CA GLY A 86 14.40 4.08 12.35
C GLY A 86 14.34 5.42 11.61
N PHE A 87 13.77 6.44 12.26
CA PHE A 87 13.67 7.81 11.75
C PHE A 87 14.72 8.72 12.40
N THR A 88 15.19 9.74 11.68
CA THR A 88 16.20 10.69 12.20
C THR A 88 15.62 11.75 13.15
N LYS A 89 14.29 11.98 13.12
CA LYS A 89 13.61 12.97 13.95
C LYS A 89 12.32 12.40 14.52
N GLU A 90 12.06 12.65 15.80
CA GLU A 90 10.86 12.21 16.50
C GLU A 90 9.55 12.68 15.85
N ARG A 91 9.52 13.93 15.35
CA ARG A 91 8.37 14.47 14.61
C ARG A 91 7.99 13.62 13.40
N ILE A 92 8.99 13.05 12.70
CA ILE A 92 8.74 12.22 11.51
C ILE A 92 8.15 10.87 11.94
N LEU A 93 8.67 10.27 13.01
CA LEU A 93 8.07 9.08 13.62
C LEU A 93 6.62 9.33 14.02
N ASN A 94 6.33 10.45 14.69
CA ASN A 94 4.97 10.79 15.13
C ASN A 94 3.99 10.94 13.97
N ASN A 95 4.44 11.50 12.84
CA ASN A 95 3.63 11.57 11.61
C ASN A 95 3.41 10.19 10.95
N HIS A 96 4.34 9.25 11.15
CA HIS A 96 4.27 7.90 10.58
C HIS A 96 3.37 6.95 11.38
N LEU A 97 3.35 7.08 12.72
CA LEU A 97 2.63 6.16 13.62
C LEU A 97 1.15 5.93 13.26
N PRO A 98 0.33 6.95 12.93
CA PRO A 98 -1.09 6.75 12.61
C PRO A 98 -1.30 5.81 11.42
N ASN A 99 -0.47 5.96 10.38
CA ASN A 99 -0.57 5.16 9.18
C ASN A 99 -0.04 3.75 9.42
N CYS A 100 1.13 3.62 10.04
CA CYS A 100 1.78 2.33 10.24
C CYS A 100 0.96 1.39 11.14
N GLN A 101 0.35 1.93 12.19
CA GLN A 101 -0.50 1.16 13.10
C GLN A 101 -1.64 0.43 12.37
N THR A 102 -2.24 1.06 11.36
CA THR A 102 -3.41 0.54 10.64
C THR A 102 -3.13 -0.81 9.98
N TYR A 103 -1.89 -1.05 9.58
CA TYR A 103 -1.49 -2.27 8.87
C TYR A 103 -0.86 -3.34 9.76
N GLY A 104 -0.75 -3.09 11.08
CA GLY A 104 -0.19 -4.02 12.05
C GLY A 104 1.35 -4.09 12.04
N PRO A 105 1.95 -5.10 12.70
CA PRO A 105 3.40 -5.30 12.70
C PRO A 105 3.91 -5.64 11.32
N GLN A 106 4.94 -4.93 10.86
CA GLN A 106 5.54 -5.11 9.55
C GLN A 106 7.06 -5.21 9.71
N LYS A 107 7.74 -6.06 8.94
CA LYS A 107 9.21 -6.04 8.86
C LYS A 107 9.59 -5.75 7.43
N ILE A 108 10.39 -4.71 7.23
CA ILE A 108 10.99 -4.43 5.92
C ILE A 108 12.13 -5.42 5.75
N GLU A 109 12.01 -6.31 4.76
CA GLU A 109 13.09 -7.18 4.33
C GLU A 109 13.57 -6.73 2.97
N LEU A 110 14.87 -6.40 2.88
CA LEU A 110 15.50 -6.08 1.61
C LEU A 110 15.87 -7.38 0.89
N PRO A 111 15.79 -7.42 -0.45
CA PRO A 111 16.26 -8.57 -1.22
C PRO A 111 17.73 -8.86 -0.94
N THR A 112 18.07 -10.13 -0.75
CA THR A 112 19.45 -10.63 -0.69
C THR A 112 19.93 -11.03 -2.09
N GLU A 113 21.22 -11.33 -2.27
CA GLU A 113 21.74 -11.85 -3.54
C GLU A 113 20.98 -13.10 -4.04
N ASP A 114 20.53 -13.94 -3.12
CA ASP A 114 19.75 -15.15 -3.42
C ASP A 114 18.30 -14.84 -3.86
N ASN A 115 17.75 -13.69 -3.45
CA ASN A 115 16.38 -13.25 -3.74
C ASN A 115 16.34 -11.95 -4.55
N LYS A 116 17.42 -11.63 -5.27
CA LYS A 116 17.56 -10.37 -6.03
C LYS A 116 16.62 -10.27 -7.21
N TRP A 117 16.15 -11.42 -7.72
CA TRP A 117 15.27 -11.48 -8.87
C TRP A 117 13.82 -11.47 -8.41
N LEU A 118 13.10 -10.41 -8.78
CA LEU A 118 11.65 -10.34 -8.61
C LEU A 118 10.98 -11.04 -9.78
N HIS A 119 10.19 -12.06 -9.49
CA HIS A 119 9.33 -12.70 -10.47
C HIS A 119 7.93 -12.12 -10.39
N TYR A 120 7.35 -11.82 -11.54
CA TYR A 120 5.98 -11.36 -11.63
C TYR A 120 5.03 -12.53 -11.35
N LYS A 121 4.32 -12.50 -10.21
CA LYS A 121 3.45 -13.61 -9.77
C LYS A 121 2.00 -13.49 -10.25
N ASP A 122 1.60 -12.30 -10.71
CA ASP A 122 0.18 -11.97 -10.90
C ASP A 122 -0.23 -12.10 -12.38
N ILE A 123 0.04 -13.27 -12.97
CA ILE A 123 -0.06 -13.58 -14.41
C ILE A 123 -1.42 -13.16 -15.00
N ARG A 124 -2.50 -13.24 -14.21
CA ARG A 124 -3.84 -12.79 -14.62
C ARG A 124 -3.89 -11.33 -15.09
N LYS A 125 -3.00 -10.45 -14.61
CA LYS A 125 -2.94 -9.06 -15.07
C LYS A 125 -2.08 -8.87 -16.33
N GLN A 126 -1.47 -9.94 -16.85
CA GLN A 126 -0.89 -9.95 -18.20
C GLN A 126 -1.95 -10.20 -19.28
N LEU A 127 -3.13 -10.70 -18.90
CA LEU A 127 -4.24 -10.87 -19.83
C LEU A 127 -4.71 -9.49 -20.31
N LYS A 128 -4.90 -9.37 -21.63
CA LYS A 128 -5.45 -8.15 -22.22
C LYS A 128 -6.84 -7.91 -21.64
N VAL A 129 -7.05 -6.72 -21.11
CA VAL A 129 -8.38 -6.30 -20.67
C VAL A 129 -9.26 -6.06 -21.90
N PRO A 130 -10.56 -6.44 -21.89
CA PRO A 130 -11.39 -6.35 -23.09
C PRO A 130 -11.65 -4.93 -23.58
N TYR A 131 -11.65 -3.95 -22.67
CA TYR A 131 -11.83 -2.53 -22.94
C TYR A 131 -10.85 -1.68 -22.12
N ILE A 132 -10.32 -0.63 -22.73
CA ILE A 132 -9.45 0.39 -22.13
C ILE A 132 -10.01 1.76 -22.50
N ILE A 133 -10.11 2.66 -21.51
CA ILE A 133 -10.49 4.05 -21.76
C ILE A 133 -9.24 4.91 -21.60
N TYR A 134 -8.83 5.57 -22.68
CA TYR A 134 -7.81 6.61 -22.64
C TYR A 134 -8.52 7.96 -22.52
N ALA A 135 -8.18 8.75 -21.52
CA ALA A 135 -8.79 10.05 -21.28
C ALA A 135 -7.73 11.10 -20.96
N ASP A 136 -7.98 12.34 -21.39
CA ASP A 136 -7.17 13.51 -21.09
C ASP A 136 -8.04 14.75 -20.87
N PHE A 137 -7.54 15.68 -20.06
CA PHE A 137 -8.24 16.91 -19.68
C PHE A 137 -7.47 18.14 -20.12
N GLU A 138 -8.20 19.12 -20.63
CA GLU A 138 -7.69 20.46 -20.86
C GLU A 138 -8.10 21.37 -19.70
N CYS A 139 -7.15 22.18 -19.24
CA CYS A 139 -7.36 23.06 -18.08
C CYS A 139 -6.97 24.51 -18.38
N LEU A 140 -7.81 25.44 -17.95
CA LEU A 140 -7.45 26.85 -17.85
C LEU A 140 -6.64 27.08 -16.57
N GLN A 141 -5.66 27.97 -16.63
CA GLN A 141 -4.87 28.37 -15.48
C GLN A 141 -5.33 29.73 -14.99
N GLU A 142 -5.96 29.75 -13.82
CA GLU A 142 -6.34 31.00 -13.16
C GLU A 142 -5.32 31.37 -12.09
N PRO A 143 -4.83 32.62 -12.05
CA PRO A 143 -3.91 33.06 -11.01
C PRO A 143 -4.58 33.01 -9.63
N ILE A 144 -3.88 32.46 -8.65
CA ILE A 144 -4.35 32.47 -7.25
C ILE A 144 -3.86 33.76 -6.61
N VAL A 145 -4.80 34.62 -6.20
CA VAL A 145 -4.48 35.80 -5.37
C VAL A 145 -4.47 35.34 -3.91
N ASP A 146 -3.29 34.94 -3.44
CA ASP A 146 -3.11 34.46 -2.06
C ASP A 146 -3.01 35.66 -1.10
N SER A 147 -4.10 35.98 -0.40
CA SER A 147 -4.16 37.11 0.55
C SER A 147 -3.56 36.80 1.92
N ASN A 148 -3.18 35.54 2.19
CA ASN A 148 -2.65 35.12 3.48
C ASN A 148 -1.17 34.68 3.38
N LYS A 149 -0.26 35.65 3.51
CA LYS A 149 1.16 35.39 3.70
C LYS A 149 1.42 34.87 5.12
N CYS A 150 1.31 33.57 5.32
CA CYS A 150 1.89 32.90 6.49
C CYS A 150 3.01 31.97 6.01
N ASP A 151 4.27 32.38 6.18
CA ASP A 151 5.54 31.62 6.11
C ASP A 151 5.55 30.21 5.45
N GLN A 152 5.03 30.08 4.23
CA GLN A 152 5.15 28.86 3.44
C GLN A 152 6.33 28.96 2.46
N LYS A 153 7.20 27.95 2.48
CA LYS A 153 8.35 27.83 1.55
C LYS A 153 7.92 27.61 0.08
N THR A 154 6.66 27.26 -0.16
CA THR A 154 6.08 27.03 -1.48
C THR A 154 4.90 27.96 -1.68
N LYS A 155 4.88 28.68 -2.81
CA LYS A 155 3.77 29.58 -3.19
C LYS A 155 2.98 28.91 -4.31
N LYS A 156 1.68 28.75 -4.11
CA LYS A 156 0.77 28.31 -5.18
C LYS A 156 0.49 29.50 -6.09
N THR A 157 0.81 29.38 -7.38
CA THR A 157 0.70 30.49 -8.33
C THR A 157 -0.58 30.43 -9.16
N THR A 158 -1.00 29.24 -9.58
CA THR A 158 -2.15 29.04 -10.45
C THR A 158 -3.04 27.90 -9.97
N LYS A 159 -4.34 28.04 -10.24
CA LYS A 159 -5.36 27.01 -10.08
C LYS A 159 -5.72 26.49 -11.46
N HIS A 160 -5.68 25.17 -11.63
CA HIS A 160 -6.11 24.53 -12.87
C HIS A 160 -7.61 24.27 -12.81
N ILE A 161 -8.36 24.81 -13.76
CA ILE A 161 -9.81 24.61 -13.90
C ILE A 161 -10.07 23.82 -15.18
N PRO A 162 -10.59 22.58 -15.07
CA PRO A 162 -10.96 21.78 -16.24
C PRO A 162 -11.96 22.52 -17.12
N CYS A 163 -11.63 22.69 -18.40
CA CYS A 163 -12.48 23.36 -19.39
C CYS A 163 -12.89 22.45 -20.55
N GLY A 164 -12.31 21.26 -20.62
CA GLY A 164 -12.68 20.23 -21.58
C GLY A 164 -12.00 18.90 -21.26
N PHE A 165 -12.47 17.86 -21.93
CA PHE A 165 -11.84 16.55 -21.92
C PHE A 165 -12.01 15.87 -23.27
N ALA A 166 -11.14 14.90 -23.52
CA ALA A 166 -11.30 13.94 -24.60
C ALA A 166 -11.09 12.55 -24.04
N TYR A 167 -11.91 11.58 -24.45
CA TYR A 167 -11.64 10.18 -24.18
C TYR A 167 -11.94 9.28 -25.36
N LYS A 168 -11.30 8.11 -25.40
CA LYS A 168 -11.54 7.07 -26.38
C LYS A 168 -11.60 5.72 -25.70
N VAL A 169 -12.68 4.98 -25.99
CA VAL A 169 -12.82 3.58 -25.60
C VAL A 169 -12.19 2.70 -26.68
N VAL A 170 -11.21 1.89 -26.28
CA VAL A 170 -10.48 0.96 -27.16
C VAL A 170 -10.77 -0.47 -26.71
N GLY A 171 -11.36 -1.26 -27.59
CA GLY A 171 -11.60 -2.68 -27.39
C GLY A 171 -10.46 -3.56 -27.91
N LEU A 172 -10.63 -4.88 -27.81
CA LEU A 172 -9.68 -5.86 -28.38
C LEU A 172 -9.61 -5.81 -29.91
N THR A 173 -10.73 -5.48 -30.56
CA THR A 173 -10.83 -5.29 -32.01
C THR A 173 -11.25 -3.85 -32.35
N PRO A 174 -10.98 -3.39 -33.57
CA PRO A 174 -11.47 -2.09 -34.03
C PRO A 174 -12.98 -1.94 -33.95
N GLU A 175 -13.78 -2.99 -34.19
CA GLU A 175 -15.25 -2.89 -34.11
C GLU A 175 -15.77 -2.71 -32.67
N MET A 176 -15.00 -3.17 -31.68
CA MET A 176 -15.31 -2.95 -30.28
C MET A 176 -14.93 -1.54 -29.79
N SER A 177 -14.14 -0.79 -30.58
CA SER A 177 -13.67 0.54 -30.20
C SER A 177 -14.68 1.60 -30.61
N ASN A 178 -14.85 2.63 -29.78
CA ASN A 178 -15.72 3.77 -30.09
C ASN A 178 -14.89 4.91 -30.69
N GLU A 179 -15.57 5.83 -31.39
CA GLU A 179 -14.97 7.10 -31.80
C GLU A 179 -14.65 7.98 -30.57
N PRO A 180 -13.64 8.86 -30.65
CA PRO A 180 -13.26 9.73 -29.54
C PRO A 180 -14.41 10.69 -29.18
N VAL A 181 -14.73 10.76 -27.90
CA VAL A 181 -15.67 11.72 -27.36
C VAL A 181 -14.91 12.93 -26.87
N VAL A 182 -15.32 14.12 -27.32
CA VAL A 182 -14.70 15.39 -26.93
C VAL A 182 -15.76 16.31 -26.35
N TYR A 183 -15.48 16.86 -25.18
CA TYR A 183 -16.31 17.87 -24.53
C TYR A 183 -15.51 19.13 -24.26
N ARG A 184 -16.13 20.28 -24.51
CA ARG A 184 -15.60 21.61 -24.17
C ARG A 184 -16.71 22.44 -23.54
N GLY A 185 -16.48 22.91 -22.32
CA GLY A 185 -17.46 23.70 -21.60
C GLY A 185 -17.21 23.73 -20.11
N ALA A 186 -18.04 24.50 -19.40
CA ALA A 186 -18.06 24.48 -17.95
C ALA A 186 -18.43 23.08 -17.43
N ASN A 187 -18.06 22.78 -16.18
CA ASN A 187 -18.33 21.50 -15.52
C ASN A 187 -17.77 20.28 -16.27
N ALA A 188 -16.63 20.45 -16.94
CA ALA A 188 -15.97 19.37 -17.69
C ALA A 188 -15.72 18.12 -16.83
N ALA A 189 -15.35 18.29 -15.56
CA ALA A 189 -15.16 17.18 -14.63
C ALA A 189 -16.47 16.41 -14.35
N ASP A 190 -17.57 17.11 -14.07
CA ASP A 190 -18.86 16.47 -13.78
C ASP A 190 -19.39 15.73 -15.02
N LYS A 191 -19.31 16.39 -16.18
CA LYS A 191 -19.70 15.78 -17.46
C LYS A 191 -18.84 14.56 -17.82
N PHE A 192 -17.56 14.59 -17.48
CA PHE A 192 -16.69 13.43 -17.68
C PHE A 192 -17.16 12.24 -16.83
N VAL A 193 -17.51 12.45 -15.56
CA VAL A 193 -18.01 11.37 -14.69
C VAL A 193 -19.33 10.82 -15.22
N GLU A 194 -20.26 11.67 -15.66
CA GLU A 194 -21.50 11.23 -16.31
C GLU A 194 -21.20 10.35 -17.54
N CYS A 195 -20.26 10.76 -18.41
CA CYS A 195 -19.83 9.96 -19.54
C CYS A 195 -19.25 8.61 -19.12
N MET A 196 -18.38 8.56 -18.11
CA MET A 196 -17.77 7.31 -17.64
C MET A 196 -18.80 6.31 -17.09
N VAL A 197 -19.85 6.80 -16.42
CA VAL A 197 -20.95 5.95 -15.94
C VAL A 197 -21.73 5.37 -17.12
N ASN A 198 -22.04 6.17 -18.13
CA ASN A 198 -22.73 5.69 -19.34
C ASN A 198 -21.87 4.66 -20.10
N GLU A 199 -20.57 4.92 -20.27
CA GLU A 199 -19.66 3.96 -20.91
C GLU A 199 -19.58 2.64 -20.13
N GLN A 200 -19.61 2.69 -18.79
CA GLN A 200 -19.66 1.49 -17.96
C GLN A 200 -20.92 0.67 -18.28
N GLU A 201 -22.09 1.30 -18.29
CA GLU A 201 -23.36 0.61 -18.58
C GLU A 201 -23.37 -0.02 -19.98
N GLU A 202 -22.86 0.70 -20.98
CA GLU A 202 -22.74 0.18 -22.36
C GLU A 202 -21.78 -1.01 -22.45
N ILE A 203 -20.60 -0.89 -21.84
CA ILE A 203 -19.60 -1.96 -21.82
C ILE A 203 -20.15 -3.19 -21.10
N GLU A 204 -20.85 -3.01 -19.98
CA GLU A 204 -21.51 -4.11 -19.26
C GLU A 204 -22.58 -4.80 -20.12
N GLN A 205 -23.36 -4.06 -20.90
CA GLN A 205 -24.31 -4.65 -21.84
C GLN A 205 -23.61 -5.48 -22.93
N ARG A 206 -22.50 -4.99 -23.47
CA ARG A 206 -21.67 -5.75 -24.44
C ARG A 206 -21.13 -7.05 -23.82
N PHE A 207 -20.72 -7.02 -22.56
CA PHE A 207 -20.27 -8.21 -21.84
C PHE A 207 -21.35 -9.26 -21.60
N LYS A 208 -22.63 -8.88 -21.56
CA LYS A 208 -23.74 -9.85 -21.44
C LYS A 208 -23.89 -10.73 -22.69
N HIS A 209 -23.33 -10.31 -23.83
CA HIS A 209 -23.38 -11.04 -25.09
C HIS A 209 -22.04 -11.77 -25.35
N CYS A 210 -21.84 -12.91 -24.69
CA CYS A 210 -20.67 -13.76 -24.94
C CYS A 210 -20.83 -14.54 -26.25
N GLU A 211 -20.13 -14.10 -27.30
CA GLU A 211 -19.95 -14.89 -28.51
C GLU A 211 -19.12 -16.15 -28.20
N PRO A 212 -19.45 -17.31 -28.80
CA PRO A 212 -18.70 -18.53 -28.60
C PRO A 212 -17.27 -18.39 -29.15
N MET A 213 -16.29 -18.91 -28.41
CA MET A 213 -14.90 -18.91 -28.84
C MET A 213 -14.74 -19.77 -30.11
N ILE A 214 -14.42 -19.13 -31.24
CA ILE A 214 -14.13 -19.82 -32.51
C ILE A 214 -12.63 -20.09 -32.59
N MET A 215 -12.22 -21.32 -32.28
CA MET A 215 -10.82 -21.75 -32.42
C MET A 215 -10.53 -22.28 -33.82
N THR A 216 -9.51 -21.75 -34.49
CA THR A 216 -9.06 -22.27 -35.79
C THR A 216 -8.23 -23.55 -35.61
N GLY A 217 -8.03 -24.32 -36.68
CA GLY A 217 -7.19 -25.53 -36.66
C GLY A 217 -5.75 -25.27 -36.20
N SER A 218 -5.21 -24.08 -36.51
CA SER A 218 -3.90 -23.63 -36.04
C SER A 218 -3.89 -23.33 -34.53
N ASP A 219 -4.97 -22.72 -34.02
CA ASP A 219 -5.12 -22.42 -32.60
C ASP A 219 -5.18 -23.71 -31.77
N TRP A 220 -5.89 -24.72 -32.27
CA TRP A 220 -5.94 -26.04 -31.64
C TRP A 220 -4.58 -26.73 -31.60
N GLN A 221 -3.77 -26.58 -32.66
CA GLN A 221 -2.42 -27.13 -32.68
C GLN A 221 -1.50 -26.39 -31.70
N SER A 222 -1.60 -25.06 -31.63
CA SER A 222 -0.85 -24.23 -30.68
C SER A 222 -1.25 -24.54 -29.23
N PHE A 223 -2.55 -24.67 -28.95
CA PHE A 223 -3.08 -25.08 -27.64
C PHE A 223 -2.58 -26.46 -27.22
N LYS A 224 -2.59 -27.44 -28.14
CA LYS A 224 -2.11 -28.81 -27.85
C LYS A 224 -0.58 -28.91 -27.71
N LYS A 225 0.17 -28.02 -28.36
CA LYS A 225 1.65 -27.94 -28.28
C LYS A 225 2.14 -27.13 -27.09
N ALA A 226 1.26 -26.33 -26.46
CA ALA A 226 1.62 -25.56 -25.27
C ALA A 226 1.92 -26.52 -24.11
N THR A 227 3.20 -26.68 -23.77
CA THR A 227 3.68 -27.53 -22.68
C THR A 227 3.65 -26.83 -21.32
N LEU A 228 3.40 -25.52 -21.31
CA LEU A 228 3.26 -24.68 -20.12
C LEU A 228 2.03 -23.80 -20.29
N SER A 229 0.96 -24.09 -19.54
CA SER A 229 -0.07 -23.09 -19.26
C SER A 229 0.60 -21.99 -18.41
N HIS A 230 0.59 -20.75 -18.92
CA HIS A 230 1.31 -19.58 -18.38
C HIS A 230 1.58 -19.66 -16.86
N MET A 231 2.86 -19.84 -16.50
CA MET A 231 3.41 -19.55 -15.16
C MET A 231 3.66 -18.06 -14.99
#